data_AF-A0A379LGN0-F1
#
_entry.id   AF-A0A379LGN0-F1
#
_cell.length_a   1.000
_cell.length_b   1.000
_cell.length_c   1.000
_cell.angle_alpha   90.00
_cell.angle_beta   90.00
_cell.angle_gamma   90.00
#
_symmetry.space_group_name_H-M   'P 1'
#
loop_
_entity.id
_entity.type
_entity.pdbx_description
1 polymer ?
#
loop_
_entity_poly.entity_id
_entity_poly.type
_entity_poly.pdbx_seq_one_letter_code
_entity_poly.pdbx_strand_id
1 'polypeptide(L)' 'MTLGARLRLFGEVKFSRYGVQMAHPEYNVVAPGAPVVNTGLQPIYPTVKGLHQINYVLY' A
#
# COMPACT_ATOMS: atom_id res chain seq x y z
N MET A 1 12.62 -12.05 -0.13
CA MET A 1 13.12 -10.65 -0.19
C MET A 1 14.56 -10.63 0.31
N THR A 2 15.41 -9.75 -0.21
CA THR A 2 16.80 -9.62 0.21
C THR A 2 16.99 -8.40 1.10
N LEU A 3 17.97 -8.45 2.01
CA LEU A 3 18.36 -7.27 2.78
C LEU A 3 18.79 -6.14 1.82
N GLY A 4 18.36 -4.91 2.10
CA GLY A 4 18.61 -3.74 1.25
C GLY A 4 17.63 -3.57 0.09
N ALA A 5 16.61 -4.44 -0.05
CA ALA A 5 15.54 -4.25 -1.03
C ALA A 5 14.79 -2.94 -0.78
N ARG A 6 14.51 -2.18 -1.84
CA ARG A 6 13.73 -0.94 -1.78
C ARG A 6 12.25 -1.26 -1.90
N LEU A 7 11.45 -0.71 -0.98
CA LEU A 7 10.01 -0.94 -0.92
C LEU A 7 9.26 0.36 -1.11
N ARG A 8 8.06 0.25 -1.68
CA ARG A 8 7.02 1.26 -1.60
C ARG A 8 5.92 0.72 -0.68
N LEU A 9 5.46 1.55 0.25
CA LEU A 9 4.55 1.17 1.32
C LEU A 9 3.31 2.07 1.28
N PHE A 10 2.15 1.49 1.57
CA PHE A 10 0.89 2.19 1.82
C PHE A 10 0.29 1.65 3.11
N GLY A 11 -0.18 2.54 3.98
CA GLY A 11 -0.71 2.16 5.29
C GLY A 11 -0.91 3.37 6.20
N GLU A 12 -1.39 3.12 7.41
CA GLU A 12 -1.67 4.16 8.40
C GLU A 12 -0.47 4.36 9.34
N VAL A 13 -0.17 5.62 9.68
CA VAL A 13 0.84 5.92 10.71
C VAL A 13 0.20 5.84 12.09
N LYS A 14 0.75 4.99 12.97
CA LYS A 14 0.29 4.78 14.34
C LYS A 14 1.39 5.08 15.35
N PHE A 15 1.07 5.87 16.36
CA PHE A 15 1.95 6.13 17.50
C PHE A 15 1.77 5.04 18.55
N SER A 16 2.88 4.53 19.08
CA SER A 16 2.90 3.50 20.12
C SER A 16 3.98 3.80 21.16
N ARG A 17 3.99 3.04 22.26
CA ARG A 17 5.09 3.07 23.25
C ARG A 17 6.47 2.74 22.66
N TYR A 18 6.51 2.12 21.47
CA TYR A 18 7.73 1.76 20.76
C TYR A 18 8.07 2.77 19.65
N GLY A 19 7.41 3.93 19.65
CA GLY A 19 7.57 4.96 18.63
C GLY A 19 6.54 4.85 17.51
N VAL A 20 6.87 5.51 16.39
CA VAL A 20 6.02 5.60 15.20
C VAL A 20 6.10 4.30 14.42
N GLN A 21 4.95 3.70 14.12
CA GLN A 21 4.82 2.46 13.37
C GLN A 21 3.84 2.62 12.21
N MET A 22 3.91 1.72 11.24
CA MET A 22 2.90 1.60 10.19
C MET A 22 1.93 0.47 10.54
N ALA A 23 0.64 0.78 10.58
CA ALA A 23 -0.44 -0.20 10.71
C ALA A 23 -0.92 -0.63 9.31
N HIS A 24 -1.29 -1.91 9.19
CA HIS A 24 -1.81 -2.52 7.97
C HIS A 24 -0.98 -2.21 6.70
N PRO A 25 0.33 -2.49 6.69
CA PRO A 25 1.18 -2.14 5.55
C PRO A 25 0.88 -3.04 4.34
N GLU A 26 0.57 -2.40 3.21
CA GLU A 26 0.72 -2.99 1.89
C GLU A 26 2.08 -2.59 1.32
N TYR A 27 2.82 -3.54 0.75
CA TYR A 27 4.15 -3.30 0.23
C TYR A 27 4.35 -3.83 -1.19
N ASN A 28 5.15 -3.10 -1.97
CA ASN A 28 5.64 -3.53 -3.27
C ASN A 28 7.17 -3.39 -3.31
N VAL A 29 7.85 -4.41 -3.83
CA VAL A 29 9.30 -4.35 -4.09
C VAL A 29 9.53 -3.54 -5.36
N VAL A 30 10.44 -2.57 -5.32
CA VAL A 30 10.72 -1.68 -6.45
C VAL A 30 12.21 -1.65 -6.80
N ALA A 31 12.50 -1.55 -8.10
CA ALA A 31 13.86 -1.29 -8.55
C ALA A 31 14.32 0.13 -8.11
N PRO A 32 15.61 0.34 -7.83
CA PRO A 32 16.14 1.68 -7.61
C PRO A 32 15.84 2.59 -8.81
N GLY A 33 15.35 3.81 -8.54
CA GLY A 33 15.00 4.77 -9.59
C GLY A 33 13.69 4.49 -10.33
N ALA A 34 12.96 3.41 -9.99
CA ALA A 34 11.67 3.13 -10.60
C ALA A 34 10.68 4.30 -10.35
N PRO A 35 9.95 4.74 -11.39
CA PRO A 35 9.03 5.86 -11.28
C PRO A 35 7.92 5.59 -10.25
N VAL A 36 7.31 6.66 -9.75
CA VAL A 36 6.08 6.54 -8.98
C VAL A 36 4.95 6.26 -9.97
N VAL A 37 4.30 5.11 -9.81
CA VAL A 37 3.20 4.64 -10.66
C VAL A 37 1.96 4.50 -9.80
N ASN A 38 0.78 4.59 -10.42
CA ASN A 38 -0.51 4.50 -9.74
C ASN A 38 -0.69 5.56 -8.63
N THR A 39 -0.41 6.83 -8.96
CA THR A 39 -0.57 7.98 -8.06
C THR A 39 -2.00 8.54 -8.03
N GLY A 40 -2.88 8.03 -8.90
CA GLY A 40 -4.29 8.40 -8.91
C GLY A 40 -5.01 7.83 -7.69
N LEU A 41 -6.06 8.53 -7.25
CA LEU A 41 -6.96 7.98 -6.25
C LEU A 41 -7.68 6.76 -6.84
N GLN A 42 -7.62 5.64 -6.13
CA GLN A 42 -8.43 4.47 -6.46
C GLN A 42 -9.84 4.69 -5.91
N PRO A 43 -10.89 4.63 -6.74
CA PRO A 43 -12.25 4.81 -6.27
C PRO A 43 -12.60 3.69 -5.30
N ILE A 44 -13.17 4.03 -4.15
CA ILE A 44 -13.73 3.05 -3.21
C ILE A 44 -15.22 2.95 -3.54
N TYR A 45 -15.64 1.80 -4.07
CA TYR A 45 -17.04 1.54 -4.35
C TYR A 45 -17.71 0.94 -3.12
N PRO A 46 -18.91 1.41 -2.74
CA PRO A 46 -19.65 0.81 -1.64
C PRO A 46 -19.93 -0.66 -1.96
N THR A 47 -19.44 -1.56 -1.12
CA THR A 47 -19.72 -2.99 -1.24
C THR A 47 -20.89 -3.39 -0.34
N VAL A 48 -21.61 -4.45 -0.72
CA VAL A 48 -22.57 -5.10 0.17
C VAL A 48 -21.82 -5.76 1.33
N LYS A 49 -22.45 -5.86 2.50
CA LYS A 49 -21.86 -6.46 3.71
C LYS A 49 -21.19 -7.81 3.38
N GLY A 50 -19.88 -7.89 3.59
CA GLY A 50 -19.09 -9.12 3.40
C GLY A 50 -18.37 -9.25 2.05
N LEU A 51 -18.45 -8.26 1.16
CA LEU A 51 -17.68 -8.26 -0.09
C LEU A 51 -16.49 -7.30 -0.01
N HIS A 52 -15.28 -7.80 -0.28
CA HIS A 52 -14.08 -6.97 -0.44
C HIS A 52 -14.08 -6.27 -1.80
N GLN A 53 -13.49 -5.08 -1.87
CA GLN A 53 -13.24 -4.40 -3.14
C GLN A 53 -12.31 -5.25 -4.01
N ILE A 54 -12.73 -5.51 -5.25
CA ILE A 54 -11.86 -6.11 -6.27
C ILE A 54 -11.01 -4.97 -6.85
N ASN A 55 -9.69 -5.09 -6.77
CA ASN A 55 -8.78 -4.19 -7.47
C ASN A 55 -8.89 -4.45 -8.98
N TYR A 56 -9.58 -3.57 -9.70
CA TYR A 56 -9.54 -3.55 -11.16
C TYR A 56 -8.31 -2.77 -11.60
N VAL A 57 -7.35 -3.45 -12.22
CA VAL A 57 -6.29 -2.79 -12.99
C VAL A 57 -6.93 -2.38 -14.32
N LEU A 58 -7.28 -1.11 -14.47
CA LEU A 58 -7.59 -0.55 -15.79
C LEU A 58 -6.26 -0.40 -16.54
N TYR A 59 -6.20 -1.02 -17.73
CA TYR A 59 -5.07 -1.00 -18.66
C TYR A 59 -4.71 0.40 -19.13
#